data_AF-A0A7Y2XJP2-F1
#
_entry.id   AF-A0A7Y2XJP2-F1
#
_cell.length_a   1.000
_cell.length_b   1.000
_cell.length_c   1.000
_cell.angle_alpha   90.00
_cell.angle_beta   90.00
_cell.angle_gamma   90.00
#
_symmetry.space_group_name_H-M   'P 1'
#
loop_
_entity.id
_entity.type
_entity.pdbx_description
1 polymer ?
#
loop_
_entity_poly.entity_id
_entity_poly.type
_entity_poly.pdbx_seq_one_letter_code
_entity_poly.pdbx_strand_id
1 'polypeptide(L)'
;MTLNPRDIILFFIVFGLIAATGFFQSWNVALGILNMGLISAIMALGVNMQWGYAGLFNIGVMGFAALGGLGAVLVSMPPDNEAWAAGGLQVLAALLIGVATIVAALQGMKRLPKGRAKVLGVLAILIIGFFIYRAVLDPATAAIEKVNPANSGY
;
A
#
# COMPACT_ATOMS: atom_id res chain seq x y z
N MET A 1 -6.50 31.29 -8.66
CA MET A 1 -6.13 30.26 -9.65
C MET A 1 -5.49 30.96 -10.83
N THR A 2 -4.17 30.91 -10.97
CA THR A 2 -3.48 31.45 -12.16
C THR A 2 -3.54 30.39 -13.25
N LEU A 3 -4.23 30.67 -14.35
CA LEU A 3 -4.29 29.76 -15.50
C LEU A 3 -2.89 29.62 -16.10
N ASN A 4 -2.29 28.44 -15.95
CA ASN A 4 -0.99 28.16 -16.54
C ASN A 4 -1.18 27.94 -18.05
N PRO A 5 -0.40 28.60 -18.93
CA PRO A 5 -0.48 28.39 -20.38
C PRO A 5 -0.42 26.92 -20.79
N ARG A 6 0.34 26.10 -20.04
CA ARG A 6 0.43 24.65 -20.26
C ARG A 6 -0.93 23.96 -20.09
N ASP A 7 -1.68 24.29 -19.06
CA ASP A 7 -2.96 23.64 -18.74
C ASP A 7 -4.01 23.98 -19.78
N ILE A 8 -4.01 25.24 -20.25
CA ILE A 8 -4.85 25.70 -21.36
C ILE A 8 -4.55 24.90 -22.63
N ILE A 9 -3.27 24.74 -22.99
CA ILE A 9 -2.85 23.98 -24.17
C ILE A 9 -3.30 22.52 -24.07
N LEU A 10 -3.11 21.88 -22.91
CA LEU A 10 -3.54 20.49 -22.69
C LEU A 10 -5.05 20.32 -22.87
N PHE A 11 -5.85 21.28 -22.40
CA PHE A 11 -7.30 21.25 -22.58
C PHE A 11 -7.70 21.32 -24.05
N PHE A 12 -7.10 22.24 -24.82
CA PHE A 12 -7.34 22.33 -26.26
C PHE A 12 -6.90 21.07 -27.02
N ILE A 13 -5.78 20.46 -26.64
CA ILE A 13 -5.32 19.20 -27.24
C ILE A 13 -6.36 18.09 -27.01
N VAL A 14 -6.87 17.93 -25.79
CA VAL A 14 -7.85 16.88 -25.47
C VAL A 14 -9.15 17.10 -26.25
N PHE A 15 -9.67 18.33 -26.30
CA PHE A 15 -10.86 18.63 -27.11
C PHE A 15 -10.62 18.42 -28.60
N GLY A 16 -9.43 18.76 -29.09
CA GLY A 16 -9.00 18.49 -30.47
C GLY A 16 -8.98 16.99 -30.79
N LEU A 17 -8.47 16.15 -29.87
CA LEU A 17 -8.46 14.69 -30.03
C LEU A 17 -9.88 14.09 -30.03
N ILE A 18 -10.78 14.60 -29.20
CA ILE A 18 -12.19 14.17 -29.19
C ILE A 18 -12.87 14.57 -30.50
N ALA A 19 -12.67 15.80 -30.99
CA ALA A 19 -13.19 16.25 -32.28
C ALA A 19 -12.63 15.41 -33.45
N ALA A 20 -11.33 15.15 -33.46
CA ALA A 20 -10.68 14.29 -34.43
C ALA A 20 -11.31 12.88 -34.42
N THR A 21 -11.59 12.32 -33.25
CA THR A 21 -12.29 11.03 -33.13
C THR A 21 -13.68 11.08 -33.76
N GLY A 22 -14.38 12.21 -33.65
CA GLY A 22 -15.68 12.44 -34.30
C GLY A 22 -15.59 12.41 -35.83
N PHE A 23 -14.54 13.01 -36.40
CA PHE A 23 -14.32 13.03 -37.85
C PHE A 23 -13.76 11.70 -38.40
N PHE A 24 -12.85 11.04 -37.69
CA PHE A 24 -12.16 9.84 -38.18
C PHE A 24 -12.87 8.52 -37.84
N GLN A 25 -13.64 8.45 -36.75
CA GLN A 25 -14.34 7.23 -36.34
C GLN A 25 -15.85 7.41 -36.45
N SER A 26 -16.46 8.15 -35.52
CA SER A 26 -17.86 8.55 -35.57
C SER A 26 -18.17 9.52 -34.43
N TRP A 27 -19.19 10.35 -34.64
CA TRP A 27 -19.70 11.23 -33.59
C TRP A 27 -20.24 10.46 -32.37
N ASN A 28 -20.81 9.26 -32.57
CA ASN A 28 -21.30 8.44 -31.45
C ASN A 28 -20.16 7.98 -30.53
N VAL A 29 -19.02 7.55 -31.09
CA VAL A 29 -17.84 7.16 -30.30
C VAL A 29 -17.23 8.36 -29.59
N ALA A 30 -17.10 9.50 -30.27
CA ALA A 30 -16.56 10.72 -29.67
C ALA A 30 -17.42 11.22 -28.50
N LEU A 31 -18.75 11.23 -28.66
CA LEU A 31 -19.69 11.58 -27.59
C LEU A 31 -19.68 10.54 -26.46
N GLY A 32 -19.49 9.25 -26.76
CA GLY A 32 -19.32 8.20 -25.77
C GLY A 32 -18.07 8.40 -24.91
N ILE A 33 -16.93 8.75 -25.52
CA ILE A 33 -15.69 9.08 -24.81
C ILE A 33 -15.89 10.31 -23.92
N LEU A 34 -16.53 11.36 -24.44
CA LEU A 34 -16.84 12.56 -23.66
C LEU A 34 -17.75 12.23 -22.47
N ASN A 35 -18.79 11.44 -22.68
CA ASN A 35 -19.72 11.01 -21.64
C ASN A 35 -19.00 10.24 -20.52
N MET A 36 -18.20 9.23 -20.88
CA MET A 36 -17.43 8.45 -19.91
C MET A 36 -16.39 9.30 -19.17
N GLY A 37 -15.76 10.26 -19.86
CA GLY A 37 -14.84 11.22 -19.27
C GLY A 37 -15.51 12.13 -18.23
N LEU A 38 -16.71 12.65 -18.54
CA LEU A 38 -17.49 13.49 -17.60
C LEU A 38 -17.94 12.69 -16.37
N ILE A 39 -18.45 11.48 -16.57
CA ILE A 39 -18.82 10.58 -15.44
C ILE A 39 -17.59 10.33 -14.56
N SER A 40 -16.44 10.02 -15.17
CA SER A 40 -15.18 9.78 -14.44
C SER A 40 -14.70 11.04 -13.69
N ALA A 41 -14.83 12.23 -14.28
CA ALA A 41 -14.48 13.48 -13.63
C ALA A 41 -15.36 13.75 -12.39
N ILE A 42 -16.67 13.52 -12.49
CA ILE A 42 -17.60 13.65 -11.37
C ILE A 42 -17.28 12.61 -10.28
N MET A 43 -17.01 11.36 -10.65
CA MET A 43 -16.59 10.32 -9.69
C MET A 43 -15.29 10.71 -8.98
N ALA A 44 -14.28 11.19 -9.72
CA ALA A 44 -13.03 11.64 -9.16
C ALA A 44 -13.21 12.83 -8.20
N LEU A 45 -14.07 13.80 -8.55
CA LEU A 45 -14.44 14.90 -7.65
C LEU A 45 -15.13 14.37 -6.39
N GLY A 46 -16.07 13.44 -6.53
CA GLY A 46 -16.76 12.79 -5.41
C GLY A 46 -15.79 12.10 -4.46
N VAL A 47 -14.86 11.30 -4.98
CA VAL A 47 -13.80 10.64 -4.18
C VAL A 47 -12.90 11.68 -3.51
N ASN A 48 -12.47 12.73 -4.21
CA ASN A 48 -11.64 13.78 -3.62
C ASN A 48 -12.37 14.56 -2.51
N MET A 49 -13.67 14.82 -2.67
CA MET A 49 -14.48 15.45 -1.62
C MET A 49 -14.72 14.53 -0.43
N GLN A 50 -14.83 13.22 -0.65
CA GLN A 50 -14.90 12.23 0.44
C GLN A 50 -13.60 12.13 1.23
N TRP A 51 -12.45 12.29 0.57
CA TRP A 51 -11.12 12.40 1.21
C TRP A 51 -10.94 13.71 1.98
N GLY A 52 -11.41 14.82 1.42
CA GLY A 52 -11.16 16.17 1.95
C GLY A 52 -12.16 16.67 3.00
N TYR A 53 -13.44 16.24 2.95
CA TYR A 53 -14.51 16.83 3.77
C TYR A 53 -15.50 15.84 4.36
N ALA A 54 -15.85 14.75 3.65
CA ALA A 54 -16.97 13.90 4.06
C ALA A 54 -16.59 12.67 4.92
N GLY A 55 -15.30 12.44 5.19
CA GLY A 55 -14.85 11.36 6.10
C GLY A 55 -15.30 9.95 5.71
N LEU A 56 -15.73 9.73 4.46
CA LEU A 56 -16.36 8.48 4.01
C LEU A 56 -15.34 7.33 3.86
N PHE A 57 -14.04 7.65 3.86
CA PHE A 57 -12.97 6.67 3.77
C PHE A 57 -12.66 6.08 5.16
N ASN A 58 -13.38 5.01 5.50
CA ASN A 58 -13.35 4.31 6.79
C ASN A 58 -12.11 3.39 6.97
N ILE A 59 -10.94 3.70 6.39
CA ILE A 59 -9.73 2.85 6.59
C ILE A 59 -9.38 2.74 8.07
N GLY A 60 -9.46 3.86 8.80
CA GLY A 60 -9.10 3.89 10.22
C GLY A 60 -10.02 3.00 11.04
N VAL A 61 -11.33 3.10 10.85
CA VAL A 61 -12.31 2.31 11.62
C VAL A 61 -12.29 0.84 11.22
N MET A 62 -12.15 0.49 9.93
CA MET A 62 -11.94 -0.92 9.52
C MET A 62 -10.61 -1.48 10.05
N GLY A 63 -9.55 -0.67 10.07
CA GLY A 63 -8.25 -1.02 10.64
C GLY A 63 -8.34 -1.26 12.15
N PHE A 64 -8.99 -0.38 12.89
CA PHE A 64 -9.21 -0.54 14.33
C PHE A 64 -10.18 -1.67 14.66
N ALA A 65 -11.19 -1.92 13.82
CA ALA A 65 -12.07 -3.08 13.95
C ALA A 65 -11.30 -4.39 13.75
N ALA A 66 -10.42 -4.47 12.74
CA ALA A 66 -9.55 -5.62 12.53
C ALA A 66 -8.57 -5.83 13.69
N LEU A 67 -7.95 -4.77 14.20
CA LEU A 67 -7.09 -4.83 15.39
C LEU A 67 -7.88 -5.25 16.64
N GLY A 68 -9.11 -4.79 16.80
CA GLY A 68 -10.01 -5.21 17.86
C GLY A 68 -10.37 -6.70 17.77
N GLY A 69 -10.66 -7.18 16.56
CA GLY A 69 -10.88 -8.61 16.28
C GLY A 69 -9.67 -9.47 16.61
N LEU A 70 -8.46 -9.05 16.19
CA LEU A 70 -7.21 -9.72 16.55
C LEU A 70 -7.01 -9.74 18.07
N GLY A 71 -7.26 -8.62 18.76
CA GLY A 71 -7.15 -8.53 20.21
C GLY A 71 -8.09 -9.49 20.94
N ALA A 72 -9.34 -9.61 20.48
CA ALA A 72 -10.29 -10.56 21.04
C ALA A 72 -9.79 -12.01 20.93
N VAL A 73 -9.25 -12.40 19.77
CA VAL A 73 -8.66 -13.72 19.55
C VAL A 73 -7.46 -13.95 20.47
N LEU A 74 -6.55 -12.97 20.56
CA LEU A 74 -5.33 -13.08 21.38
C LEU A 74 -5.61 -13.21 22.89
N VAL A 75 -6.71 -12.61 23.38
CA VAL A 75 -7.09 -12.67 24.81
C VAL A 75 -7.94 -13.89 25.13
N SER A 76 -8.78 -14.33 24.20
CA SER A 76 -9.73 -15.43 24.45
C SER A 76 -9.14 -16.82 24.21
N MET A 77 -8.12 -16.94 23.36
CA MET A 77 -7.51 -18.24 23.07
C MET A 77 -6.35 -18.56 24.02
N PRO A 78 -6.27 -19.79 24.56
CA PRO A 78 -5.09 -20.22 25.29
C PRO A 78 -3.88 -20.27 24.35
N PRO A 79 -2.70 -19.82 24.80
CA PRO A 79 -1.50 -19.84 23.97
C PRO A 79 -1.09 -21.29 23.66
N ASP A 80 -0.85 -21.57 22.37
CA ASP A 80 -0.34 -22.87 21.93
C ASP A 80 1.18 -22.95 22.15
N ASN A 81 1.57 -23.70 23.18
CA ASN A 81 2.98 -23.87 23.55
C ASN A 81 3.80 -24.58 22.46
N GLU A 82 3.19 -25.42 21.62
CA GLU A 82 3.89 -26.13 20.55
C GLU A 82 4.25 -25.18 19.41
N ALA A 83 3.31 -24.30 19.03
CA ALA A 83 3.57 -23.23 18.06
C ALA A 83 4.63 -22.23 18.56
N TRP A 84 4.60 -21.87 19.84
CA TRP A 84 5.61 -21.01 20.46
C TRP A 84 7.01 -21.65 20.46
N ALA A 85 7.10 -22.95 20.75
CA ALA A 85 8.35 -23.68 20.70
C ALA A 85 8.88 -23.86 19.27
N ALA A 86 8.00 -24.03 18.29
CA ALA A 86 8.35 -24.26 16.89
C ALA A 86 8.97 -23.03 16.20
N GLY A 87 8.49 -21.82 16.50
CA GLY A 87 8.96 -20.62 15.80
C GLY A 87 8.84 -19.29 16.55
N GLY A 88 8.31 -19.26 17.78
CA GLY A 88 8.01 -18.01 18.48
C GLY A 88 9.24 -17.11 18.68
N LEU A 89 10.37 -17.67 19.13
CA LEU A 89 11.61 -16.91 19.30
C LEU A 89 12.18 -16.39 17.97
N GLN A 90 12.04 -17.16 16.90
CA GLN A 90 12.52 -16.79 15.57
C GLN A 90 11.65 -15.70 14.94
N VAL A 91 10.34 -15.70 15.16
CA VAL A 91 9.44 -14.61 14.76
C VAL A 91 9.79 -13.32 15.51
N LEU A 92 10.07 -13.39 16.82
CA LEU A 92 10.52 -12.23 17.59
C LEU A 92 11.85 -11.67 17.05
N ALA A 93 12.80 -12.55 16.73
CA ALA A 93 14.06 -12.15 16.09
C ALA A 93 13.83 -11.49 14.73
N ALA A 94 12.93 -12.03 13.90
CA ALA A 94 12.56 -11.43 12.61
C ALA A 94 11.95 -10.02 12.80
N LEU A 95 11.06 -9.83 13.77
CA LEU A 95 10.48 -8.51 14.08
C LEU A 95 11.57 -7.50 14.48
N LEU A 96 12.53 -7.91 15.30
CA LEU A 96 13.66 -7.05 15.69
C LEU A 96 14.54 -6.69 14.48
N ILE A 97 14.78 -7.62 13.55
CA ILE A 97 15.48 -7.37 12.29
C ILE A 97 14.72 -6.36 11.42
N GLY A 98 13.39 -6.48 11.37
CA GLY A 98 12.53 -5.51 10.69
C GLY A 98 12.66 -4.11 11.26
N VAL A 99 12.58 -3.97 12.59
CA VAL A 99 12.78 -2.70 13.30
C VAL A 99 14.20 -2.16 13.04
N ALA A 100 15.23 -3.00 13.14
CA ALA A 100 16.61 -2.62 12.90
C ALA A 100 16.83 -2.12 11.46
N THR A 101 16.18 -2.75 10.47
CA THR A 101 16.20 -2.32 9.06
C THR A 101 15.61 -0.93 8.89
N ILE A 102 14.47 -0.66 9.53
CA ILE A 102 13.84 0.68 9.50
C ILE A 102 14.76 1.72 10.13
N VAL A 103 15.31 1.42 11.31
CA VAL A 103 16.25 2.32 12.00
C VAL A 103 17.49 2.58 11.14
N ALA A 104 18.04 1.56 10.48
CA ALA A 104 19.15 1.69 9.54
C ALA A 104 18.79 2.57 8.34
N ALA A 105 17.59 2.41 7.77
CA ALA A 105 17.11 3.24 6.67
C ALA A 105 16.92 4.71 7.10
N LEU A 106 16.33 4.95 8.28
CA LEU A 106 16.22 6.30 8.86
C LEU A 106 17.59 6.92 9.10
N GLN A 107 18.55 6.13 9.58
CA GLN A 107 19.89 6.61 9.83
C GLN A 107 20.64 6.91 8.51
N GLY A 108 20.46 6.08 7.49
CA GLY A 108 20.95 6.31 6.13
C GLY A 108 20.36 7.59 5.53
N MET A 109 19.07 7.85 5.74
CA MET A 109 18.45 9.10 5.31
C MET A 109 19.06 10.35 5.96
N LYS A 110 19.53 10.24 7.21
CA LYS A 110 20.15 11.35 7.95
C LYS A 110 21.64 11.52 7.64
N ARG A 111 22.39 10.44 7.41
CA ARG A 111 23.87 10.46 7.31
C ARG A 111 24.42 10.41 5.88
N LEU A 112 23.67 9.93 4.89
CA LEU A 112 24.17 9.82 3.51
C LEU A 112 24.18 11.18 2.79
N PRO A 113 25.17 11.43 1.91
CA PRO A 113 25.27 12.66 1.14
C PRO A 113 24.07 12.83 0.20
N LYS A 114 23.56 14.07 0.10
CA LYS A 114 22.39 14.39 -0.72
C LYS A 114 22.63 14.01 -2.19
N GLY A 115 21.57 13.52 -2.86
CA GLY A 115 21.60 13.11 -4.27
C GLY A 115 21.41 11.61 -4.45
N ARG A 116 21.92 11.08 -5.58
CA ARG A 116 21.73 9.67 -5.99
C ARG A 116 22.31 8.67 -4.99
N ALA A 117 23.41 9.01 -4.31
CA ALA A 117 24.04 8.17 -3.30
C ALA A 117 23.13 7.89 -2.09
N LYS A 118 22.39 8.91 -1.61
CA LYS A 118 21.39 8.72 -0.54
C LYS A 118 20.24 7.83 -0.98
N VAL A 119 19.72 8.05 -2.19
CA VAL A 119 18.61 7.24 -2.72
C VAL A 119 19.05 5.79 -2.83
N LEU A 120 20.16 5.52 -3.53
CA LEU A 120 20.68 4.17 -3.74
C LEU A 120 21.07 3.49 -2.42
N GLY A 121 21.70 4.21 -1.50
CA GLY A 121 22.10 3.66 -0.20
C GLY A 121 20.90 3.27 0.67
N VAL A 122 19.87 4.10 0.75
CA VAL A 122 18.65 3.76 1.49
C VAL A 122 17.91 2.60 0.81
N LEU A 123 17.84 2.60 -0.52
CA LEU A 123 17.19 1.54 -1.29
C LEU A 123 17.92 0.20 -1.09
N ALA A 124 19.26 0.20 -1.08
CA ALA A 124 20.06 -0.98 -0.77
C ALA A 124 19.82 -1.48 0.66
N ILE A 125 19.77 -0.59 1.66
CA ILE A 125 19.46 -0.97 3.05
C ILE A 125 18.08 -1.65 3.14
N LEU A 126 17.08 -1.08 2.48
CA LEU A 126 15.72 -1.64 2.48
C LEU A 126 15.65 -3.00 1.78
N ILE A 127 16.29 -3.14 0.61
CA ILE A 127 16.32 -4.40 -0.12
C ILE A 127 17.04 -5.48 0.68
N ILE A 128 18.25 -5.20 1.16
CA ILE A 128 19.05 -6.16 1.92
C ILE A 128 18.33 -6.54 3.21
N GLY A 129 17.84 -5.56 3.97
CA GLY A 129 17.10 -5.80 5.19
C GLY A 129 15.81 -6.57 4.96
N PHE A 130 15.10 -6.34 3.85
CA PHE A 130 13.93 -7.13 3.47
C PHE A 130 14.26 -8.60 3.23
N PHE A 131 15.35 -8.90 2.51
CA PHE A 131 15.76 -10.30 2.29
C PHE A 131 16.22 -10.98 3.57
N ILE A 132 16.95 -10.28 4.45
CA ILE A 132 17.35 -10.82 5.76
C ILE A 132 16.11 -11.09 6.62
N TYR A 133 15.17 -10.14 6.67
CA TYR A 133 13.90 -10.31 7.38
C TYR A 133 13.12 -11.53 6.87
N ARG A 134 12.95 -11.63 5.55
CA ARG A 134 12.30 -12.77 4.88
C ARG A 134 12.97 -14.10 5.20
N ALA A 135 14.30 -14.15 5.14
CA ALA A 135 15.07 -15.38 5.40
C ALA A 135 14.90 -15.90 6.84
N VAL A 136 14.61 -15.01 7.81
CA VAL A 136 14.37 -15.40 9.20
C VAL A 136 12.89 -15.66 9.46
N LEU A 137 11.99 -14.87 8.89
CA LEU A 137 10.55 -14.99 9.09
C LEU A 137 9.95 -16.21 8.38
N ASP A 138 10.25 -16.40 7.09
CA ASP A 138 9.60 -17.41 6.25
C ASP A 138 9.79 -18.85 6.80
N PRO A 139 10.98 -19.26 7.30
CA PRO A 139 11.13 -20.57 7.94
C PRO A 139 10.39 -20.67 9.28
N ALA A 140 10.29 -19.56 10.03
CA ALA A 140 9.61 -19.53 11.32
C ALA A 140 8.10 -19.70 11.16
N THR A 141 7.50 -18.99 10.21
CA THR A 141 6.07 -19.14 9.89
C THR A 141 5.78 -20.51 9.33
N ALA A 142 6.63 -21.04 8.44
CA ALA A 142 6.46 -22.40 7.92
C ALA A 142 6.61 -23.48 9.00
N ALA A 143 7.40 -23.26 10.05
CA ALA A 143 7.49 -24.15 11.20
C ALA A 143 6.22 -24.08 12.07
N ILE A 144 5.69 -22.88 12.31
CA ILE A 144 4.45 -22.67 13.06
C ILE A 144 3.24 -23.25 12.31
N GLU A 145 3.13 -23.01 11.00
CA GLU A 145 2.02 -23.49 10.16
C GLU A 145 2.01 -25.02 10.03
N LYS A 146 3.16 -25.69 10.21
CA LYS A 146 3.25 -27.16 10.28
C LYS A 146 2.69 -27.73 11.58
N VAL A 147 2.63 -26.93 12.65
CA VAL A 147 1.93 -27.29 13.88
C VAL A 147 0.44 -27.20 13.57
N ASN A 148 -0.14 -28.36 13.27
CA ASN A 148 -1.43 -28.54 12.62
C ASN A 148 -2.58 -27.79 13.34
N PRO A 149 -3.10 -26.67 12.79
CA PRO A 149 -4.23 -25.95 13.39
C PRO A 149 -5.49 -26.82 13.49
N ALA A 150 -5.63 -27.82 12.60
CA ALA A 150 -6.82 -28.66 12.46
C ALA A 150 -7.00 -29.71 13.59
N ASN A 151 -5.97 -30.01 14.39
CA ASN A 151 -6.12 -30.93 15.53
C ASN A 151 -6.63 -30.23 16.80
N SER A 152 -6.61 -28.89 16.83
CA SER A 152 -7.10 -28.05 17.94
C SER A 152 -8.61 -27.79 17.90
N GLY A 153 -9.31 -28.23 16.84
CA GLY A 153 -10.77 -28.08 16.74
C GLY A 153 -11.26 -26.65 16.55
N TYR A 154 -10.47 -25.81 15.88
CA TYR A 154 -10.86 -24.49 15.36
C TYR A 154 -10.56 -24.41 13.87
#